data_AF-A0A107E7F2-F1
#
_entry.id   AF-A0A107E7F2-F1
#
_cell.length_a   1.000
_cell.length_b   1.000
_cell.length_c   1.000
_cell.angle_alpha   90.00
_cell.angle_beta   90.00
_cell.angle_gamma   90.00
#
_symmetry.space_group_name_H-M   'P 1'
#
loop_
_entity.id
_entity.type
_entity.pdbx_description
1 polymer ?
#
loop_
_entity_poly.entity_id
_entity_poly.type
_entity_poly.pdbx_seq_one_letter_code
_entity_poly.pdbx_strand_id
1 'polypeptide(L)'
;MKLNLTIDSRPLSIELDDVIAGLLAVRLDAPSEGDAMRNAISRHLSDVGGPWLLDEDHMRNRILRRLILEIADPALVVRYLMIEQPQ
;
A
#
# COMPACT_ATOMS: atom_id res chain seq x y z
N MET A 1 2.78 12.75 2.21
CA MET A 1 2.90 12.89 3.68
C MET A 1 4.24 12.26 4.07
N LYS A 2 5.06 12.95 4.88
CA LYS A 2 6.41 12.48 5.21
C LYS A 2 6.38 11.52 6.40
N LEU A 3 6.86 10.30 6.22
CA LEU A 3 7.01 9.32 7.30
C LEU A 3 8.47 9.28 7.76
N ASN A 4 8.66 9.37 9.07
CA ASN A 4 9.98 9.15 9.68
C ASN A 4 10.08 7.70 10.12
N LEU A 5 10.69 6.86 9.27
CA LEU A 5 11.00 5.47 9.60
C LEU A 5 12.43 5.38 10.13
N THR A 6 12.63 4.64 11.21
CA THR A 6 13.96 4.34 11.73
C THR A 6 14.19 2.84 11.74
N ILE A 7 15.31 2.40 11.14
CA ILE A 7 15.81 1.02 11.22
C ILE A 7 17.20 1.10 11.83
N ASP A 8 17.48 0.34 12.89
CA ASP A 8 18.75 0.38 13.62
C ASP A 8 19.18 1.80 14.03
N SER A 9 18.21 2.60 14.49
CA SER A 9 18.40 4.01 14.86
C SER A 9 18.85 4.94 13.72
N ARG A 10 18.82 4.48 12.45
CA ARG A 10 19.08 5.31 11.27
C ARG A 10 17.76 5.81 10.68
N PRO A 11 17.60 7.13 10.49
CA PRO A 11 16.42 7.67 9.84
C PRO A 11 16.44 7.32 8.34
N LEU A 12 15.42 6.60 7.87
CA LEU A 12 15.08 6.49 6.47
C LEU A 12 14.17 7.67 6.09
N SER A 13 14.68 8.54 5.24
CA SER A 13 13.87 9.55 4.56
C SER A 13 13.27 8.93 3.31
N ILE A 14 12.10 8.32 3.46
CA ILE A 14 11.36 7.69 2.37
C ILE A 14 9.94 8.22 2.31
N GLU A 15 9.42 8.43 1.11
CA GLU A 15 8.02 8.81 0.95
C GLU A 15 7.12 7.59 1.21
N LEU A 16 5.93 7.83 1.77
CA LEU A 16 4.96 6.76 2.04
C LEU A 16 4.61 6.00 0.75
N ASP A 17 4.51 6.71 -0.37
CA ASP A 17 4.13 6.12 -1.65
C ASP A 17 5.19 5.12 -2.14
N ASP A 18 6.47 5.40 -1.91
CA ASP A 18 7.58 4.49 -2.25
C ASP A 18 7.57 3.24 -1.37
N VAL A 19 7.23 3.40 -0.08
CA VAL A 19 7.06 2.27 0.85
C VAL A 19 5.90 1.37 0.41
N ILE A 20 4.75 1.96 0.10
CA ILE A 20 3.57 1.23 -0.36
C ILE A 20 3.89 0.50 -1.66
N ALA A 21 4.52 1.17 -2.63
CA ALA A 21 4.90 0.58 -3.91
C ALA A 21 5.89 -0.59 -3.74
N GLY A 22 6.88 -0.44 -2.86
CA GLY A 22 7.85 -1.50 -2.55
C GLY A 22 7.21 -2.71 -1.87
N LEU A 23 6.37 -2.48 -0.85
CA LEU A 23 5.66 -3.56 -0.16
C LEU A 23 4.67 -4.28 -1.10
N LEU A 24 3.99 -3.53 -1.97
CA LEU A 24 3.11 -4.11 -2.98
C LEU A 24 3.90 -4.95 -3.99
N ALA A 25 5.06 -4.48 -4.45
CA ALA A 25 5.92 -5.26 -5.35
C ALA A 25 6.34 -6.60 -4.73
N VAL A 26 6.75 -6.60 -3.45
CA VAL A 26 7.06 -7.84 -2.71
C VAL A 26 5.85 -8.76 -2.63
N ARG A 27 4.65 -8.21 -2.35
CA ARG A 27 3.40 -8.97 -2.28
C ARG A 27 3.03 -9.64 -3.61
N LEU A 28 3.30 -8.96 -4.71
CA LEU A 28 3.00 -9.41 -6.08
C LEU A 28 4.09 -10.32 -6.67
N ASP A 29 5.15 -10.62 -5.92
CA ASP A 29 6.35 -11.30 -6.42
C ASP A 29 6.91 -10.60 -7.68
N ALA A 30 6.82 -9.26 -7.69
CA ALA A 30 7.23 -8.45 -8.82
C ALA A 30 8.76 -8.28 -8.82
N PRO A 31 9.39 -8.12 -10.01
CA PRO A 31 10.81 -7.82 -10.10
C PRO A 31 11.16 -6.58 -9.28
N SER A 32 12.29 -6.63 -8.57
CA SER A 32 12.68 -5.61 -7.59
C SER A 32 13.12 -4.28 -8.20
N GLU A 33 13.33 -4.20 -9.52
CA GLU A 33 13.85 -2.99 -10.17
C GLU A 33 13.26 -2.73 -11.56
N GLY A 34 13.25 -1.45 -11.91
CA GLY A 34 13.01 -0.95 -13.26
C GLY A 34 11.56 -0.99 -13.73
N ASP A 35 11.39 -0.92 -15.05
CA ASP A 35 10.09 -0.82 -15.69
C ASP A 35 9.21 -2.05 -15.46
N ALA A 36 9.82 -3.21 -15.18
CA ALA A 36 9.09 -4.44 -14.91
C ALA A 36 8.27 -4.38 -13.60
N MET A 37 8.84 -3.78 -12.54
CA MET A 37 8.13 -3.49 -11.29
C MET A 37 6.94 -2.56 -11.54
N ARG A 38 7.21 -1.44 -12.24
CA ARG A 38 6.19 -0.43 -12.58
C ARG A 38 5.04 -1.03 -13.38
N ASN A 39 5.35 -1.89 -14.35
CA ASN A 39 4.35 -2.56 -15.18
C ASN A 39 3.53 -3.57 -14.39
N ALA A 40 4.14 -4.33 -13.48
CA ALA A 40 3.41 -5.27 -12.62
C ALA A 40 2.43 -4.53 -11.69
N ILE A 41 2.89 -3.46 -11.04
CA ILE A 41 2.04 -2.61 -10.18
C ILE A 41 0.92 -1.96 -10.99
N SER A 42 1.23 -1.38 -12.15
CA SER A 42 0.24 -0.68 -13.00
C SER A 42 -0.88 -1.62 -13.48
N ARG A 43 -0.53 -2.85 -13.88
CA ARG A 43 -1.51 -3.88 -14.24
C ARG A 43 -2.40 -4.24 -13.07
N HIS A 44 -1.82 -4.51 -11.90
CA HIS A 44 -2.58 -4.83 -10.69
C HIS A 44 -3.55 -3.71 -10.29
N LEU A 45 -3.10 -2.46 -10.29
CA LEU A 45 -3.95 -1.31 -9.99
C LEU A 45 -5.08 -1.13 -11.00
N SER A 46 -4.80 -1.40 -12.27
CA SER A 46 -5.81 -1.37 -13.34
C SER A 46 -6.85 -2.48 -13.16
N ASP A 47 -6.44 -3.68 -12.74
CA ASP A 47 -7.35 -4.79 -12.47
C ASP A 47 -8.22 -4.54 -11.22
N VAL A 48 -7.62 -4.00 -10.14
CA VAL A 48 -8.33 -3.65 -8.90
C VAL A 48 -9.28 -2.46 -9.12
N GLY A 49 -8.90 -1.50 -9.96
CA GLY A 49 -9.66 -0.29 -10.26
C GLY A 49 -10.67 -0.43 -11.42
N GLY A 50 -10.48 -1.39 -12.32
CA GLY A 50 -11.17 -1.52 -13.60
C GLY A 50 -12.71 -1.53 -13.59
N PRO A 51 -13.40 -2.06 -12.55
CA PRO A 51 -14.87 -2.09 -12.56
C PRO A 51 -15.57 -0.77 -12.20
N TRP A 52 -14.87 0.30 -11.81
CA TRP A 52 -15.49 1.38 -11.04
C TRP A 52 -15.46 2.75 -11.75
N LEU A 53 -16.64 3.29 -12.06
CA LEU A 53 -16.85 4.70 -12.38
C LEU A 53 -17.03 5.46 -11.04
N LEU A 54 -15.93 5.90 -10.45
CA LEU A 54 -15.91 6.80 -9.29
C LEU A 54 -15.15 8.06 -9.66
N ASP A 55 -15.43 9.17 -8.97
CA ASP A 55 -14.56 10.35 -9.10
C ASP A 55 -13.14 10.05 -8.59
N GLU A 56 -12.20 10.88 -9.02
CA GLU A 56 -10.76 10.70 -8.77
C GLU A 56 -10.42 10.59 -7.28
N ASP A 57 -11.10 11.36 -6.43
CA ASP A 57 -10.84 11.39 -4.98
C ASP A 57 -11.35 10.12 -4.28
N HIS A 58 -12.55 9.66 -4.65
CA HIS A 58 -13.11 8.41 -4.15
C HIS A 58 -12.34 7.20 -4.66
N MET A 59 -11.88 7.23 -5.92
CA MET A 59 -11.05 6.18 -6.49
C MET A 59 -9.69 6.10 -5.78
N ARG A 60 -9.03 7.25 -5.58
CA ARG A 60 -7.74 7.33 -4.85
C ARG A 60 -7.87 6.80 -3.42
N ASN A 61 -8.86 7.24 -2.67
CA ASN A 61 -9.07 6.80 -1.28
C ASN A 61 -9.38 5.31 -1.18
N ARG A 62 -10.16 4.77 -2.13
CA ARG A 62 -10.53 3.34 -2.15
C ARG A 62 -9.35 2.46 -2.55
N ILE A 63 -8.60 2.82 -3.59
CA ILE A 63 -7.39 2.10 -4.01
C ILE A 63 -6.38 2.11 -2.86
N LEU A 64 -6.12 3.27 -2.24
CA LEU A 64 -5.19 3.36 -1.12
C LEU A 64 -5.60 2.46 0.05
N ARG A 65 -6.87 2.47 0.45
CA ARG A 65 -7.38 1.57 1.50
C ARG A 65 -7.21 0.09 1.12
N ARG A 66 -7.49 -0.26 -0.14
CA ARG A 66 -7.34 -1.63 -0.63
C ARG A 66 -5.88 -2.08 -0.61
N LEU A 67 -4.97 -1.23 -1.08
CA LEU A 67 -3.53 -1.48 -1.06
C LEU A 67 -3.01 -1.67 0.37
N ILE A 68 -3.43 -0.82 1.30
CA ILE A 68 -3.09 -0.96 2.71
C ILE A 68 -3.55 -2.31 3.24
N LEU A 69 -4.77 -2.76 2.93
CA LEU A 69 -5.28 -4.07 3.36
C LEU A 69 -4.58 -5.25 2.67
N GLU A 70 -4.10 -5.08 1.44
CA GLU A 70 -3.37 -6.11 0.71
C GLU A 70 -1.94 -6.28 1.24
N ILE A 71 -1.33 -5.18 1.68
CA ILE A 71 0.01 -5.14 2.26
C ILE A 71 0.00 -5.51 3.75
N ALA A 72 -1.00 -5.04 4.50
CA ALA A 72 -1.09 -5.27 5.94
C ALA A 72 -1.43 -6.73 6.24
N ASP A 73 -0.81 -7.28 7.29
CA ASP A 73 -1.17 -8.61 7.80
C ASP A 73 -2.65 -8.60 8.23
N PRO A 74 -3.53 -9.38 7.57
CA PRO A 74 -4.95 -9.42 7.90
C PRO A 74 -5.19 -9.77 9.36
N ALA A 75 -4.35 -10.61 9.98
CA ALA A 75 -4.47 -10.96 11.39
C ALA A 75 -4.16 -9.77 12.31
N LEU A 76 -3.18 -8.94 11.97
CA LEU A 76 -2.86 -7.72 12.72
C LEU A 76 -3.92 -6.64 12.51
N VAL A 77 -4.48 -6.50 11.31
CA VAL A 77 -5.59 -5.58 11.04
C VAL A 77 -6.83 -6.00 11.81
N VAL A 78 -7.20 -7.29 11.78
CA VAL A 78 -8.34 -7.81 12.55
C VAL A 78 -8.12 -7.59 14.04
N ARG A 79 -6.91 -7.88 14.56
CA ARG A 79 -6.57 -7.58 15.96
C ARG A 79 -6.71 -6.10 16.27
N TYR A 80 -6.18 -5.21 15.43
CA TYR A 80 -6.28 -3.77 15.62
C TYR A 80 -7.73 -3.25 15.60
N LEU A 81 -8.56 -3.76 14.69
CA LEU A 81 -9.98 -3.41 14.58
C LEU A 81 -10.81 -3.98 15.74
N MET A 82 -10.37 -5.08 16.35
CA MET A 82 -11.02 -5.70 17.51
C MET A 82 -10.51 -5.19 18.86
N ILE A 83 -9.46 -4.36 18.89
CA ILE A 83 -9.13 -3.58 20.08
C ILE A 83 -10.26 -2.56 20.23
N GLU A 84 -11.05 -2.69 21.30
CA GLU A 84 -12.04 -1.68 21.68
C GLU A 84 -11.34 -0.32 21.71
N GLN A 85 -11.72 0.55 20.78
CA GLN A 85 -11.21 1.92 20.75
C GLN A 85 -11.64 2.58 22.07
N PRO A 86 -10.72 3.10 22.90
CA PRO A 86 -11.11 3.82 24.09
C PRO A 86 -12.02 4.98 23.68
N GLN A 87 -13.21 5.04 24.27
CA GLN A 87 -14.21 6.10 24.05
C GLN A 87 -13.70 7.46 24.51
#